data_AF-A0A4Y6V7R0-F1
#
_entry.id   AF-A0A4Y6V7R0-F1
#
_cell.length_a   1.000
_cell.length_b   1.000
_cell.length_c   1.000
_cell.angle_alpha   90.00
_cell.angle_beta   90.00
_cell.angle_gamma   90.00
#
_symmetry.space_group_name_H-M   'P 1'
#
loop_
_entity.id
_entity.type
_entity.pdbx_description
1 polymer ?
#
loop_
_entity_poly.entity_id
_entity_poly.type
_entity_poly.pdbx_seq_one_letter_code
_entity_poly.pdbx_strand_id
1 'polypeptide(L)'
;MKNSDPIIRRSIRVLRMVSELHIAGYQLLRVMPYLSSSGAYWRLEIGPSVMFYQAHGAIICTTSSQIVTEEERPDFPKTETYSSASAESGQYFEWKDAAKDDARALAKKFIERFPELVQSGYGWDYAYAGWYQRLLGLAEEGWLPCAFGPYLDPNRQYLHVQDCRYGLEGVREERAPLLPNPPPGVFDGTAWF
;
A
#
# COMPACT_ATOMS: atom_id res chain seq x y z
N MET A 1 -16.13 12.21 7.17
CA MET A 1 -16.47 12.98 5.96
C MET A 1 -16.11 12.11 4.75
N LYS A 2 -17.00 11.90 3.76
CA LYS A 2 -16.70 11.01 2.62
C LYS A 2 -16.02 11.81 1.51
N ASN A 3 -14.82 11.42 1.10
CA ASN A 3 -14.12 12.03 -0.03
C ASN A 3 -14.92 11.84 -1.34
N SER A 4 -15.21 12.93 -2.06
CA SER A 4 -16.00 12.94 -3.29
C SER A 4 -15.20 12.50 -4.52
N ASP A 5 -13.88 12.40 -4.43
CA ASP A 5 -13.02 11.91 -5.50
C ASP A 5 -13.11 10.36 -5.66
N PRO A 6 -13.58 9.84 -6.81
CA PRO A 6 -13.67 8.41 -7.06
C PRO A 6 -12.31 7.69 -7.05
N ILE A 7 -11.23 8.35 -7.46
CA ILE A 7 -9.88 7.78 -7.48
C ILE A 7 -9.44 7.51 -6.03
N ILE A 8 -9.54 8.52 -5.17
CA ILE A 8 -9.18 8.40 -3.75
C ILE A 8 -10.03 7.33 -3.05
N ARG A 9 -11.35 7.30 -3.31
CA ARG A 9 -12.22 6.25 -2.75
C ARG A 9 -11.82 4.84 -3.20
N ARG A 10 -11.37 4.67 -4.44
CA ARG A 10 -10.91 3.38 -4.97
C ARG A 10 -9.57 2.98 -4.35
N SER A 11 -8.63 3.90 -4.20
CA SER A 11 -7.37 3.67 -3.48
C SER A 11 -7.59 3.24 -2.03
N ILE A 12 -8.46 3.93 -1.30
CA ILE A 12 -8.85 3.55 0.07
C ILE A 12 -9.50 2.16 0.09
N ARG A 13 -10.29 1.81 -0.94
CA ARG A 13 -10.90 0.48 -1.03
C ARG A 13 -9.86 -0.63 -1.18
N VAL A 14 -8.76 -0.40 -1.89
CA VAL A 14 -7.64 -1.37 -1.97
C VAL A 14 -6.93 -1.48 -0.62
N LEU A 15 -6.77 -0.38 0.12
CA LEU A 15 -6.23 -0.46 1.48
C LEU A 15 -7.15 -1.29 2.41
N ARG A 16 -8.47 -1.08 2.31
CA ARG A 16 -9.46 -1.90 3.04
C ARG A 16 -9.44 -3.37 2.63
N MET A 17 -9.23 -3.66 1.34
CA MET A 17 -9.09 -5.02 0.84
C MET A 17 -7.96 -5.76 1.56
N VAL A 18 -6.80 -5.12 1.72
CA VAL A 18 -5.67 -5.69 2.47
C VAL A 18 -6.02 -5.91 3.94
N SER A 19 -6.79 -5.00 4.56
CA SER A 19 -7.31 -5.22 5.93
C SER A 19 -8.23 -6.46 6.01
N GLU A 20 -9.04 -6.73 4.99
CA GLU A 20 -9.86 -7.96 4.95
C GLU A 20 -8.97 -9.21 4.77
N LEU A 21 -7.85 -9.12 4.03
CA LEU A 21 -6.85 -10.19 3.96
C LEU A 21 -6.21 -10.45 5.34
N HIS A 22 -5.91 -9.40 6.11
CA HIS A 22 -5.38 -9.52 7.48
C HIS A 22 -6.37 -10.21 8.43
N ILE A 23 -7.67 -9.95 8.28
CA ILE A 23 -8.74 -10.65 9.03
C ILE A 23 -8.78 -12.14 8.64
N ALA A 24 -8.55 -12.46 7.36
CA ALA A 24 -8.53 -13.83 6.86
C ALA A 24 -7.25 -14.62 7.21
N GLY A 25 -6.29 -14.04 7.94
CA GLY A 25 -5.07 -14.71 8.40
C GLY A 25 -3.83 -14.44 7.54
N TYR A 26 -3.86 -13.46 6.64
CA TYR A 26 -2.73 -13.11 5.77
C TYR A 26 -1.97 -11.86 6.26
N GLN A 27 -1.65 -11.79 7.55
CA GLN A 27 -1.05 -10.57 8.15
C GLN A 27 0.41 -10.37 7.79
N LEU A 28 1.07 -11.37 7.21
CA LEU A 28 2.41 -11.21 6.64
C LEU A 28 2.38 -10.55 5.26
N LEU A 29 1.21 -10.27 4.67
CA LEU A 29 1.10 -9.35 3.53
C LEU A 29 1.25 -7.90 4.00
N ARG A 30 2.13 -7.18 3.31
CA ARG A 30 2.44 -5.78 3.55
C ARG A 30 2.25 -4.95 2.30
N VAL A 31 2.17 -3.65 2.50
CA VAL A 31 1.99 -2.66 1.43
C VAL A 31 3.13 -1.67 1.37
N MET A 32 3.57 -1.35 0.16
CA MET A 32 4.41 -0.20 -0.15
C MET A 32 3.58 0.77 -1.00
N PRO A 33 3.05 1.84 -0.40
CA PRO A 33 2.40 2.90 -1.16
C PRO A 33 3.44 3.86 -1.74
N TYR A 34 3.28 4.34 -2.96
CA TYR A 34 4.25 5.26 -3.59
C TYR A 34 3.62 6.05 -4.74
N LEU A 35 4.29 7.11 -5.19
CA LEU A 35 3.92 7.82 -6.42
C LEU A 35 4.64 7.24 -7.63
N SER A 36 3.95 7.19 -8.77
CA SER A 36 4.58 6.94 -10.07
C SER A 36 5.74 7.91 -10.34
N SER A 37 6.65 7.57 -11.25
CA SER A 37 7.79 8.44 -11.61
C SER A 37 7.37 9.82 -12.13
N SER A 38 6.14 9.96 -12.65
CA SER A 38 5.55 11.25 -13.04
C SER A 38 4.95 12.05 -11.87
N GLY A 39 4.75 11.42 -10.72
CA GLY A 39 4.04 11.99 -9.56
C GLY A 39 2.51 11.97 -9.70
N ALA A 40 1.98 11.60 -10.87
CA ALA A 40 0.57 11.75 -11.19
C ALA A 40 -0.33 10.65 -10.61
N TYR A 41 0.23 9.46 -10.31
CA TYR A 41 -0.56 8.32 -9.89
C TYR A 41 -0.04 7.75 -8.57
N TRP A 42 -0.95 7.54 -7.64
CA TRP A 42 -0.69 6.78 -6.43
C TRP A 42 -0.72 5.28 -6.75
N ARG A 43 0.25 4.55 -6.22
CA ARG A 43 0.40 3.11 -6.40
C ARG A 43 0.51 2.43 -5.05
N LEU A 44 0.11 1.17 -5.03
CA LEU A 44 0.21 0.31 -3.86
C LEU A 44 0.75 -1.03 -4.33
N GLU A 45 1.99 -1.32 -3.96
CA GLU A 45 2.55 -2.65 -4.16
C GLU A 45 2.27 -3.50 -2.92
N ILE A 46 1.80 -4.73 -3.15
CA ILE A 46 1.43 -5.70 -2.13
C ILE A 46 2.38 -6.88 -2.26
N GLY A 47 3.03 -7.25 -1.16
CA GLY A 47 4.00 -8.35 -1.12
C GLY A 47 4.12 -8.95 0.27
N PRO A 48 4.76 -10.11 0.42
CA PRO A 48 5.01 -10.71 1.72
C PRO A 48 6.11 -9.97 2.48
N SER A 49 6.03 -9.99 3.81
CA SER A 49 6.97 -9.34 4.74
C SER A 49 8.44 -9.69 4.51
N VAL A 50 8.71 -10.87 3.94
CA VAL A 50 10.07 -11.32 3.59
C VAL A 50 10.76 -10.44 2.55
N MET A 51 9.99 -9.69 1.77
CA MET A 51 10.53 -8.76 0.78
C MET A 51 10.68 -7.34 1.31
N PHE A 52 10.13 -7.03 2.49
CA PHE A 52 10.18 -5.68 3.05
C PHE A 52 11.44 -5.48 3.86
N TYR A 53 12.10 -4.33 3.69
CA TYR A 53 13.33 -4.00 4.39
C TYR A 53 13.12 -3.95 5.90
N GLN A 54 14.00 -4.60 6.65
CA GLN A 54 14.01 -4.55 8.11
C GLN A 54 14.23 -3.12 8.63
N ALA A 55 15.01 -2.31 7.91
CA ALA A 55 15.33 -0.93 8.28
C ALA A 55 14.14 0.06 8.18
N HIS A 56 13.05 -0.29 7.48
CA HIS A 56 11.94 0.66 7.21
C HIS A 56 10.55 0.03 7.31
N GLY A 57 10.38 -1.24 6.93
CA GLY A 57 9.12 -1.99 7.00
C GLY A 57 8.04 -1.60 5.97
N ALA A 58 8.17 -0.45 5.29
CA ALA A 58 7.26 0.03 4.25
C ALA A 58 7.88 0.03 2.84
N ILE A 59 9.17 -0.28 2.72
CA ILE A 59 9.86 -0.37 1.43
C ILE A 59 10.07 -1.85 1.11
N ILE A 60 9.67 -2.26 -0.11
CA ILE A 60 9.85 -3.60 -0.62
C ILE A 60 11.09 -3.68 -1.52
N CYS A 61 11.78 -4.81 -1.51
CA CYS A 61 12.94 -5.10 -2.35
C CYS A 61 12.50 -5.52 -3.77
N THR A 62 11.98 -4.58 -4.55
CA THR A 62 11.59 -4.77 -5.96
C THR A 62 12.11 -3.65 -6.84
N THR A 63 12.01 -3.82 -8.16
CA THR A 63 12.36 -2.76 -9.13
C THR A 63 11.55 -1.48 -8.93
N SER A 64 10.31 -1.58 -8.44
CA SER A 64 9.49 -0.41 -8.10
C SER A 64 10.15 0.48 -7.04
N SER A 65 10.89 -0.10 -6.10
CA SER A 65 11.61 0.65 -5.06
C SER A 65 12.79 1.44 -5.59
N GLN A 66 13.19 1.19 -6.86
CA GLN A 66 14.36 1.77 -7.51
C GLN A 66 15.69 1.47 -6.79
N ILE A 67 15.68 0.55 -5.81
CA ILE A 67 16.86 0.13 -5.04
C ILE A 67 17.47 -1.15 -5.61
N VAL A 68 16.67 -1.97 -6.30
CA VAL A 68 17.06 -3.28 -6.83
C VAL A 68 16.99 -3.26 -8.35
N THR A 69 18.05 -3.69 -9.02
CA THR A 69 18.04 -3.88 -10.48
C THR A 69 17.38 -5.21 -10.86
N GLU A 70 16.85 -5.34 -12.09
CA GLU A 70 16.22 -6.60 -12.54
C GLU A 70 17.17 -7.81 -12.47
N GLU A 71 18.47 -7.58 -12.65
CA GLU A 71 19.52 -8.60 -12.59
C GLU A 71 19.83 -9.08 -11.16
N GLU A 72 19.57 -8.25 -10.16
CA GLU A 72 19.80 -8.55 -8.74
C GLU A 72 18.57 -9.14 -8.04
N ARG A 73 17.45 -9.30 -8.76
CA ARG A 73 16.19 -9.78 -8.18
C ARG A 73 16.41 -11.17 -7.56
N PRO A 74 16.35 -11.32 -6.23
CA PRO A 74 16.45 -12.64 -5.61
C PRO A 74 15.23 -13.47 -6.01
N ASP A 75 15.29 -14.79 -5.82
CA ASP A 75 14.13 -15.71 -5.96
C ASP A 75 13.07 -15.42 -4.88
N PHE A 76 12.52 -14.21 -4.90
CA PHE A 76 11.51 -13.74 -3.99
C PHE A 76 10.11 -14.05 -4.53
N PRO A 77 9.14 -14.15 -3.61
CA PRO A 77 7.74 -14.26 -3.99
C PRO A 77 7.30 -13.15 -4.96
N LYS A 78 6.23 -13.41 -5.71
CA LYS A 78 5.59 -12.40 -6.56
C LYS A 78 5.01 -11.27 -5.72
N THR A 79 4.84 -10.11 -6.33
CA THR A 79 4.17 -8.93 -5.76
C THR A 79 3.11 -8.48 -6.74
N GLU A 80 2.09 -7.77 -6.25
CA GLU A 80 1.03 -7.23 -7.10
C GLU A 80 0.86 -5.75 -6.86
N THR A 81 0.72 -4.98 -7.94
CA THR A 81 0.64 -3.51 -7.86
C THR A 81 -0.73 -3.03 -8.30
N TYR A 82 -1.35 -2.24 -7.43
CA TYR A 82 -2.46 -1.37 -7.79
C TYR A 82 -1.94 0.00 -8.21
N SER A 83 -2.56 0.59 -9.23
CA SER A 83 -2.28 1.95 -9.69
C SER A 83 -3.57 2.75 -9.79
N SER A 84 -3.54 3.98 -9.27
CA SER A 84 -4.68 4.90 -9.35
C SER A 84 -4.98 5.34 -10.80
N ALA A 85 -4.05 5.15 -11.75
CA ALA A 85 -4.31 5.34 -13.18
C ALA A 85 -5.43 4.40 -13.68
N SER A 86 -5.42 3.13 -13.24
CA SER A 86 -6.46 2.15 -13.57
C SER A 86 -7.76 2.44 -12.82
N ALA A 87 -7.73 3.27 -11.78
CA ALA A 87 -8.91 3.68 -11.06
C ALA A 87 -9.85 4.51 -11.93
N GLU A 88 -9.36 5.28 -12.89
CA GLU A 88 -10.21 6.07 -13.80
C GLU A 88 -11.19 5.18 -14.57
N SER A 89 -10.73 4.01 -15.04
CA SER A 89 -11.54 3.00 -15.70
C SER A 89 -12.28 2.07 -14.73
N GLY A 90 -12.14 2.28 -13.41
CA GLY A 90 -12.77 1.47 -12.38
C GLY A 90 -12.18 0.08 -12.20
N GLN A 91 -10.96 -0.16 -12.70
CA GLN A 91 -10.29 -1.45 -12.63
C GLN A 91 -9.39 -1.56 -11.41
N TYR A 92 -9.29 -2.77 -10.86
CA TYR A 92 -8.37 -3.13 -9.78
C TYR A 92 -7.49 -4.26 -10.28
N PHE A 93 -6.16 -4.13 -10.26
CA PHE A 93 -5.24 -5.16 -10.77
C PHE A 93 -5.62 -5.62 -12.20
N GLU A 94 -6.04 -4.67 -13.06
CA GLU A 94 -6.54 -4.90 -14.43
C GLU A 94 -7.84 -5.74 -14.53
N TRP A 95 -8.49 -6.02 -13.40
CA TRP A 95 -9.76 -6.73 -13.36
C TRP A 95 -10.90 -5.87 -13.89
N LYS A 96 -11.49 -6.31 -15.01
CA LYS A 96 -12.62 -5.64 -15.67
C LYS A 96 -13.96 -5.86 -14.98
N ASP A 97 -14.04 -6.84 -14.09
CA ASP A 97 -15.26 -7.30 -13.44
C ASP A 97 -15.40 -6.83 -11.97
N ALA A 98 -14.54 -5.92 -11.52
CA ALA A 98 -14.42 -5.54 -10.10
C ALA A 98 -14.89 -4.11 -9.77
N ALA A 99 -15.40 -3.36 -10.75
CA ALA A 99 -15.70 -1.93 -10.59
C ALA A 99 -16.69 -1.60 -9.46
N LYS A 100 -17.59 -2.53 -9.13
CA LYS A 100 -18.62 -2.39 -8.08
C LYS A 100 -18.30 -3.17 -6.79
N ASP A 101 -17.18 -3.89 -6.76
CA ASP A 101 -16.82 -4.70 -5.61
C ASP A 101 -16.52 -3.82 -4.39
N ASP A 102 -16.90 -4.31 -3.21
CA ASP A 102 -16.43 -3.77 -1.95
C ASP A 102 -15.08 -4.39 -1.55
N ALA A 103 -14.51 -3.95 -0.43
CA ALA A 103 -13.21 -4.43 0.02
C ALA A 103 -13.17 -5.95 0.24
N ARG A 104 -14.25 -6.54 0.74
CA ARG A 104 -14.34 -7.97 1.03
C ARG A 104 -14.44 -8.80 -0.24
N ALA A 105 -15.25 -8.36 -1.19
CA ALA A 105 -15.35 -8.99 -2.51
C ALA A 105 -14.01 -8.91 -3.26
N LEU A 106 -13.32 -7.77 -3.19
CA LEU A 106 -11.96 -7.64 -3.74
C LEU A 106 -10.98 -8.59 -3.05
N ALA A 107 -11.04 -8.75 -1.72
CA ALA A 107 -10.12 -9.61 -0.99
C ALA A 107 -10.32 -11.08 -1.38
N LYS A 108 -11.58 -11.52 -1.55
CA LYS A 108 -11.90 -12.85 -2.06
C LYS A 108 -11.30 -13.07 -3.46
N LYS A 109 -11.49 -12.12 -4.38
CA LYS A 109 -10.88 -12.20 -5.73
C LYS A 109 -9.36 -12.20 -5.69
N PHE A 110 -8.76 -11.45 -4.76
CA PHE A 110 -7.31 -11.41 -4.58
C PHE A 110 -6.76 -12.77 -4.17
N ILE A 111 -7.43 -13.45 -3.22
CA ILE A 111 -7.11 -14.83 -2.81
C ILE A 111 -7.24 -15.79 -3.99
N GLU A 112 -8.32 -15.71 -4.76
CA GLU A 112 -8.58 -16.59 -5.89
C GLU A 112 -7.60 -16.40 -7.06
N ARG A 113 -7.20 -15.15 -7.33
CA ARG A 113 -6.41 -14.78 -8.53
C ARG A 113 -4.91 -14.74 -8.28
N PHE A 114 -4.47 -14.53 -7.04
CA PHE A 114 -3.06 -14.46 -6.66
C PHE A 114 -2.72 -15.45 -5.53
N PRO A 115 -3.00 -16.75 -5.69
CA PRO A 115 -2.89 -17.73 -4.60
C PRO A 115 -1.45 -17.88 -4.08
N GLU A 116 -0.44 -17.81 -4.96
CA GLU A 116 0.98 -17.91 -4.57
C GLU A 116 1.42 -16.74 -3.67
N LEU A 117 1.07 -15.51 -4.05
CA LEU A 117 1.34 -14.31 -3.26
C LEU A 117 0.61 -14.39 -1.91
N VAL A 118 -0.69 -14.68 -1.92
CA VAL A 118 -1.48 -14.76 -0.69
C VAL A 118 -0.94 -15.84 0.26
N GLN A 119 -0.58 -17.00 -0.28
CA GLN A 119 0.02 -18.07 0.52
C GLN A 119 1.34 -17.65 1.17
N SER A 120 2.18 -16.88 0.47
CA SER A 120 3.43 -16.35 1.03
C SER A 120 3.22 -15.34 2.17
N GLY A 121 2.02 -14.78 2.27
CA GLY A 121 1.61 -13.87 3.34
C GLY A 121 0.79 -14.51 4.46
N TYR A 122 0.57 -15.83 4.44
CA TYR A 122 -0.19 -16.53 5.48
C TYR A 122 0.57 -16.53 6.81
N GLY A 123 -0.10 -16.06 7.87
CA GLY A 123 0.47 -15.94 9.20
C GLY A 123 -0.04 -14.73 9.95
N TRP A 124 0.31 -14.67 11.24
CA TRP A 124 -0.08 -13.58 12.13
C TRP A 124 1.08 -12.60 12.34
N ASP A 125 0.79 -11.30 12.26
CA ASP A 125 1.68 -10.19 12.58
C ASP A 125 0.82 -9.09 13.19
N TYR A 126 0.48 -9.25 14.47
CA TYR A 126 -0.43 -8.35 15.18
C TYR A 126 0.11 -6.93 15.27
N ALA A 127 1.44 -6.76 15.30
CA ALA A 127 2.07 -5.46 15.32
C ALA A 127 1.81 -4.73 13.98
N TYR A 128 2.02 -5.42 12.86
CA TYR A 128 1.75 -4.86 11.54
C TYR A 128 0.26 -4.62 11.34
N ALA A 129 -0.59 -5.60 11.67
CA ALA A 129 -2.05 -5.46 11.54
C ALA A 129 -2.60 -4.28 12.38
N GLY A 130 -2.10 -4.10 13.61
CA GLY A 130 -2.46 -2.97 14.47
C GLY A 130 -1.99 -1.62 13.90
N TRP A 131 -0.75 -1.54 13.43
CA TRP A 131 -0.24 -0.37 12.71
C TRP A 131 -1.07 -0.06 11.45
N TYR A 132 -1.46 -1.11 10.71
CA TYR A 132 -2.22 -0.99 9.48
C TYR A 132 -3.61 -0.39 9.71
N GLN A 133 -4.26 -0.69 10.84
CA GLN A 133 -5.53 -0.05 11.20
C GLN A 133 -5.37 1.46 11.42
N ARG A 134 -4.24 1.91 11.98
CA ARG A 134 -3.95 3.36 12.11
C ARG A 134 -3.76 4.00 10.73
N LEU A 135 -2.99 3.37 9.84
CA LEU A 135 -2.85 3.80 8.45
C LEU A 135 -4.21 3.92 7.77
N LEU A 136 -5.08 2.91 7.94
CA LEU A 136 -6.40 2.88 7.31
C LEU A 136 -7.29 4.03 7.82
N GLY A 137 -7.31 4.29 9.13
CA GLY A 137 -8.05 5.42 9.70
C GLY A 137 -7.62 6.77 9.11
N LEU A 138 -6.30 6.98 8.96
CA LEU A 138 -5.77 8.19 8.31
C LEU A 138 -6.21 8.29 6.84
N ALA A 139 -6.12 7.19 6.09
CA ALA A 139 -6.56 7.16 4.70
C ALA A 139 -8.06 7.48 4.55
N GLU A 140 -8.89 7.00 5.47
CA GLU A 140 -10.33 7.30 5.51
C GLU A 140 -10.64 8.76 5.85
N GLU A 141 -9.77 9.42 6.59
CA GLU A 141 -9.80 10.87 6.84
C GLU A 141 -9.26 11.69 5.66
N GLY A 142 -8.73 11.04 4.62
CA GLY A 142 -8.22 11.66 3.40
C GLY A 142 -6.70 11.83 3.36
N TRP A 143 -5.96 11.18 4.26
CA TRP A 143 -4.50 11.18 4.30
C TRP A 143 -3.95 9.90 3.69
N LEU A 144 -3.66 9.89 2.38
CA LEU A 144 -3.14 8.68 1.72
C LEU A 144 -1.66 8.44 2.05
N PRO A 145 -1.26 7.22 2.44
CA PRO A 145 0.14 6.95 2.76
C PRO A 145 1.01 7.01 1.51
N CYS A 146 2.29 7.36 1.66
CA CYS A 146 3.27 7.38 0.58
C CYS A 146 4.67 7.15 1.15
N ALA A 147 5.34 6.08 0.71
CA ALA A 147 6.69 5.76 1.12
C ALA A 147 7.73 6.58 0.36
N PHE A 148 7.53 6.78 -0.94
CA PHE A 148 8.42 7.59 -1.78
C PHE A 148 7.73 8.10 -3.06
N GLY A 149 8.40 8.97 -3.81
CA GLY A 149 7.95 9.52 -5.08
C GLY A 149 9.01 10.43 -5.73
N PRO A 150 8.70 11.09 -6.88
CA PRO A 150 9.69 11.83 -7.69
C PRO A 150 10.43 12.98 -6.99
N TYR A 151 9.96 13.41 -5.83
CA TYR A 151 10.58 14.43 -4.97
C TYR A 151 10.35 14.11 -3.48
N LEU A 152 10.15 12.83 -3.17
CA LEU A 152 9.79 12.37 -1.84
C LEU A 152 10.64 11.15 -1.52
N ASP A 153 11.70 11.37 -0.76
CA ASP A 153 12.57 10.29 -0.31
C ASP A 153 11.91 9.51 0.84
N PRO A 154 12.19 8.20 0.96
CA PRO A 154 11.83 7.43 2.14
C PRO A 154 12.34 8.10 3.42
N ASN A 155 11.55 8.05 4.49
CA ASN A 155 11.93 8.62 5.78
C ASN A 155 12.09 7.52 6.83
N ARG A 156 13.22 7.55 7.56
CA ARG A 156 13.56 6.50 8.53
C ARG A 156 12.67 6.48 9.78
N GLN A 157 11.93 7.55 10.07
CA GLN A 157 11.16 7.69 11.30
C GLN A 157 9.65 7.55 11.08
N TYR A 158 9.14 7.96 9.93
CA TYR A 158 7.71 8.00 9.65
C TYR A 158 7.39 7.70 8.18
N LEU A 159 6.21 7.19 7.93
CA LEU A 159 5.63 7.06 6.60
C LEU A 159 4.94 8.38 6.24
N HIS A 160 5.25 8.95 5.08
CA HIS A 160 4.58 10.18 4.65
C HIS A 160 3.10 9.92 4.40
N VAL A 161 2.29 10.96 4.60
CA VAL A 161 0.88 10.96 4.21
C VAL A 161 0.58 12.19 3.38
N GLN A 162 -0.11 12.00 2.26
CA GLN A 162 -0.51 13.04 1.33
C GLN A 162 -1.91 13.53 1.67
N ASP A 163 -2.09 14.85 1.67
CA ASP A 163 -3.42 15.43 1.81
C ASP A 163 -4.20 15.24 0.50
N CYS A 164 -5.19 14.37 0.52
CA CYS A 164 -6.08 14.11 -0.59
C CYS A 164 -7.49 14.66 -0.34
N ARG A 165 -7.68 15.57 0.62
CA ARG A 165 -8.98 16.14 1.01
C ARG A 165 -9.46 17.25 0.06
N TYR A 166 -9.05 17.19 -1.21
CA TYR A 166 -9.45 18.15 -2.23
C TYR A 166 -10.99 18.24 -2.34
N GLY A 167 -11.52 19.47 -2.30
CA GLY A 167 -12.97 19.72 -2.41
C GLY A 167 -13.78 19.44 -1.14
N LEU A 168 -13.14 19.20 0.00
CA LEU A 168 -13.83 19.15 1.30
C LEU A 168 -13.93 20.57 1.88
N GLU A 169 -15.14 21.12 1.97
CA GLU A 169 -15.39 22.45 2.54
C GLU A 169 -15.01 22.49 4.03
N GLY A 170 -14.34 23.57 4.46
CA GLY A 170 -14.00 23.80 5.87
C GLY A 170 -12.78 23.05 6.39
N VAL A 171 -12.01 22.35 5.53
CA VAL A 171 -10.71 21.80 5.90
C VAL A 171 -9.73 22.94 6.14
N ARG A 172 -9.32 23.11 7.41
CA ARG A 172 -8.26 24.05 7.79
C ARG A 172 -6.91 23.53 7.30
N GLU A 173 -5.92 24.41 7.17
CA GLU A 173 -4.51 24.05 7.00
C GLU A 173 -4.03 23.26 8.24
N GLU A 174 -4.41 22.00 8.30
CA GLU A 174 -3.97 21.07 9.33
C GLU A 174 -2.64 20.48 8.90
N ARG A 175 -1.68 20.50 9.83
CA ARG A 175 -0.42 19.80 9.63
C ARG A 175 -0.71 18.32 9.41
N ALA A 176 -0.06 17.73 8.40
CA ALA A 176 -0.15 16.30 8.14
C ALA A 176 0.13 15.49 9.42
N PRO A 177 -0.73 14.50 9.75
CA PRO A 177 -0.53 13.66 10.91
C PRO A 177 0.73 12.81 10.70
N LEU A 178 1.46 12.58 11.79
CA LEU A 178 2.63 11.70 11.76
C LEU A 178 2.18 10.25 11.89
N LEU A 179 2.55 9.42 10.91
CA LEU A 179 2.39 7.98 10.95
C LEU A 179 3.79 7.36 11.13
N PRO A 180 4.14 6.77 12.29
CA PRO A 180 5.43 6.10 12.43
C PRO A 180 5.59 5.01 11.38
N ASN A 181 6.83 4.66 11.05
CA ASN A 181 7.08 3.53 10.17
C ASN A 181 6.43 2.24 10.71
N PRO A 182 5.98 1.35 9.81
CA PRO A 182 5.47 0.05 10.23
C PRO A 182 6.57 -0.76 10.92
N PRO A 183 6.19 -1.82 11.66
CA PRO A 183 7.15 -2.80 12.14
C PRO A 183 8.11 -3.27 11.03
N PRO A 184 9.37 -3.60 11.36
CA PRO A 184 10.37 -4.09 10.41
C PRO A 184 9.87 -5.23 9.53
N GLY A 185 10.28 -5.26 8.27
CA GLY A 185 10.17 -6.46 7.44
C GLY A 185 11.28 -7.46 7.77
N VAL A 186 11.47 -8.48 6.93
CA VAL A 186 12.52 -9.50 7.16
C VAL A 186 13.76 -9.28 6.30
N PHE A 187 13.64 -8.56 5.17
CA PHE A 187 14.76 -8.40 4.26
C PHE A 187 15.87 -7.54 4.90
N ASP A 188 17.04 -8.14 5.08
CA ASP A 188 18.19 -7.57 5.78
C ASP A 188 19.14 -6.78 4.87
N GLY A 189 18.80 -6.66 3.58
CA GLY A 189 19.56 -5.87 2.63
C GLY A 189 19.74 -4.42 3.08
N THR A 190 20.89 -3.84 2.75
CA THR A 190 21.13 -2.42 2.96
C THR A 190 20.42 -1.63 1.88
N ALA A 191 19.37 -0.91 2.26
CA ALA A 191 18.83 0.11 1.39
C ALA A 191 19.41 1.48 1.76
N TRP A 192 19.86 2.20 0.73
CA TRP A 192 20.43 3.53 0.84
C TRP A 192 19.31 4.57 0.86
N PHE A 193 18.70 4.78 2.02
CA PHE A 193 17.78 5.89 2.30
C PHE A 193 18.13 6.59 3.60
#